data_AF-A0ABD3Z6I9-F1
#
_entry.id   AF-A0ABD3Z6I9-F1
#
_cell.length_a   1.000
_cell.length_b   1.000
_cell.length_c   1.000
_cell.angle_alpha   90.00
_cell.angle_beta   90.00
_cell.angle_gamma   90.00
#
_symmetry.space_group_name_H-M   'P 1'
#
loop_
_entity.id
_entity.type
_entity.pdbx_description
1 polymer ?
#
loop_
_entity_poly.entity_id
_entity_poly.type
_entity_poly.pdbx_seq_one_letter_code
_entity_poly.pdbx_strand_id
1 'polypeptide(L)' 'MAAIRTNGLEQYLALRRYYLPHEPDDEESIARALWLDEYFAKTRANKTAEGIAIALNGS' A
#
# COMPACT_ATOMS: atom_id res chain seq x y z
N MET A 1 19.58 -0.46 1.39
CA MET A 1 18.32 -0.35 2.17
C MET A 1 18.22 0.94 3.00
N ALA A 2 19.23 1.30 3.82
CA ALA A 2 19.17 2.54 4.62
C ALA A 2 19.00 3.82 3.77
N ALA A 3 19.67 3.91 2.62
CA ALA A 3 19.56 5.04 1.69
C ALA A 3 18.18 5.20 1.02
N ILE A 4 17.45 4.10 0.80
CA ILE A 4 16.10 4.15 0.23
C ILE A 4 15.12 4.69 1.28
N ARG A 5 15.30 4.33 2.56
CA ARG A 5 14.44 4.82 3.66
C ARG A 5 14.48 6.33 3.87
N THR A 6 15.53 7.01 3.40
CA THR A 6 15.66 8.48 3.48
C THR A 6 15.33 9.18 2.17
N ASN A 7 15.11 8.44 1.07
CA ASN A 7 14.77 9.01 -0.23
C ASN A 7 13.32 8.67 -0.58
N GLY A 8 12.43 9.65 -0.43
CA GLY A 8 11.00 9.48 -0.68
C GLY A 8 10.67 9.12 -2.13
N LEU A 9 11.38 9.69 -3.11
CA LEU A 9 11.14 9.38 -4.51
C LEU A 9 11.46 7.91 -4.84
N GLU A 10 12.58 7.39 -4.34
CA GLU A 10 12.94 5.97 -4.52
C GLU A 10 11.91 5.03 -3.88
N GLN A 11 11.33 5.43 -2.74
CA GLN A 11 10.24 4.67 -2.11
C GLN A 11 8.98 4.65 -2.98
N TYR A 12 8.61 5.79 -3.55
CA TYR A 12 7.45 5.90 -4.43
C TYR A 12 7.64 5.12 -5.73
N LEU A 13 8.84 5.15 -6.30
CA LEU A 13 9.16 4.36 -7.48
C LEU A 13 9.13 2.86 -7.18
N ALA A 14 9.61 2.44 -6.01
CA ALA A 14 9.51 1.05 -5.56
C ALA A 14 8.05 0.61 -5.40
N LEU A 15 7.21 1.44 -4.76
CA LEU A 15 5.77 1.21 -4.64
C LEU A 15 5.09 1.11 -6.01
N ARG A 16 5.39 2.02 -6.93
CA ARG A 16 4.85 1.99 -8.29
C ARG A 16 5.25 0.73 -9.04
N ARG A 17 6.51 0.29 -8.96
CA ARG A 17 6.96 -0.96 -9.60
C ARG A 17 6.31 -2.21 -8.98
N TYR A 18 5.98 -2.16 -7.69
CA TYR A 18 5.29 -3.24 -7.00
C TYR A 18 3.82 -3.35 -7.44
N TYR A 19 3.09 -2.24 -7.45
CA TYR A 19 1.66 -2.23 -7.77
C TYR A 19 1.35 -2.21 -9.27
N LEU A 20 2.21 -1.56 -10.05
CA LEU A 20 1.99 -1.24 -11.47
C LEU A 20 3.27 -1.55 -12.28
N PRO A 21 3.69 -2.83 -12.37
CA PRO A 21 4.98 -3.22 -12.94
C PRO A 21 5.15 -2.89 -14.43
N HIS A 22 4.06 -2.61 -15.12
CA HIS A 22 4.04 -2.30 -16.56
C HIS A 22 3.78 -0.82 -16.87
N GLU A 23 3.54 0.01 -15.85
CA GLU A 23 3.29 1.44 -16.02
C GLU A 23 4.59 2.25 -15.94
N PRO A 24 4.68 3.40 -16.64
CA PRO A 24 5.86 4.26 -16.63
C PRO A 24 6.15 4.90 -15.25
N ASP A 25 7.36 5.47 -15.12
CA ASP A 25 7.82 6.21 -13.92
C ASP A 25 7.27 7.65 -13.90
N ASP A 26 5.99 7.85 -14.25
CA ASP A 26 5.36 9.18 -14.28
C ASP A 26 4.56 9.49 -13.01
N GLU A 27 4.20 10.77 -12.87
CA GLU A 27 3.51 11.29 -11.68
C GLU A 27 2.16 10.60 -11.46
N GLU A 28 1.40 10.34 -12.52
CA GLU A 28 0.09 9.70 -12.42
C GLU A 28 0.22 8.24 -11.95
N SER A 29 1.17 7.49 -12.50
CA SER A 29 1.44 6.10 -12.11
C SER A 29 1.91 6.00 -10.67
N ILE A 30 2.73 6.95 -10.22
CA ILE A 30 3.16 7.07 -8.82
C ILE A 30 1.95 7.37 -7.91
N ALA A 31 1.11 8.35 -8.27
CA ALA A 31 -0.06 8.70 -7.49
C ALA A 31 -1.05 7.53 -7.37
N ARG A 32 -1.26 6.77 -8.46
CA ARG A 32 -2.12 5.59 -8.47
C ARG A 32 -1.57 4.48 -7.57
N ALA A 33 -0.25 4.26 -7.56
CA ALA A 33 0.39 3.30 -6.67
C ALA A 33 0.27 3.68 -5.19
N LEU A 34 0.40 4.98 -4.86
CA LEU A 34 0.19 5.49 -3.51
C LEU A 34 -1.26 5.27 -3.05
N TRP A 35 -2.23 5.56 -3.92
CA TRP A 35 -3.64 5.30 -3.63
C TRP A 35 -3.92 3.81 -3.38
N LEU A 36 -3.35 2.91 -4.19
CA LEU A 36 -3.49 1.46 -4.00
C LEU A 36 -2.92 0.99 -2.67
N ASP A 37 -1.74 1.47 -2.28
CA ASP A 37 -1.12 1.14 -0.99
C ASP A 37 -2.02 1.54 0.17
N GLU A 38 -2.53 2.77 0.16
CA GLU A 38 -3.46 3.28 1.17
C GLU A 38 -4.76 2.46 1.23
N TYR A 39 -5.35 2.16 0.06
CA TYR A 39 -6.57 1.38 -0.04
C TYR A 39 -6.40 -0.02 0.57
N PHE A 40 -5.31 -0.71 0.23
CA PHE A 40 -5.05 -2.05 0.78
C PHE A 40 -4.65 -2.03 2.25
N ALA A 41 -3.98 -0.98 2.74
CA ALA A 41 -3.71 -0.81 4.16
C ALA A 41 -5.02 -0.66 4.95
N LYS A 42 -5.94 0.19 4.50
CA LYS A 42 -7.28 0.37 5.10
C LYS A 42 -8.09 -0.92 5.06
N THR A 43 -8.11 -1.59 3.91
CA THR A 43 -8.85 -2.86 3.75
C THR A 43 -8.33 -3.93 4.71
N ARG A 44 -7.01 -4.03 4.87
CA ARG A 44 -6.39 -4.97 5.83
C ARG A 44 -6.78 -4.62 7.27
N ALA A 45 -6.72 -3.35 7.66
CA ALA A 45 -7.12 -2.90 8.98
C ALA A 45 -8.59 -3.23 9.30
N ASN A 46 -9.50 -2.98 8.35
CA ASN A 46 -10.92 -3.28 8.51
C ASN A 46 -11.16 -4.79 8.66
N LYS A 47 -10.56 -5.62 7.81
CA LYS A 47 -10.69 -7.08 7.90
C LYS A 47 -10.13 -7.63 9.21
N THR A 48 -9.04 -7.08 9.72
CA THR A 48 -8.50 -7.46 11.03
C THR A 48 -9.49 -7.10 12.14
N ALA A 49 -10.08 -5.90 12.12
CA ALA A 49 -11.08 -5.50 13.10
C ALA A 49 -12.33 -6.39 13.05
N GLU A 50 -12.83 -6.71 11.86
CA GLU A 50 -13.94 -7.64 11.65
C GLU A 50 -13.63 -9.04 12.21
N GLY A 51 -12.43 -9.57 11.92
CA GLY A 51 -12.00 -10.87 12.45
C GLY A 51 -11.92 -10.90 13.98
N ILE A 52 -11.42 -9.83 14.60
CA ILE A 52 -11.41 -9.69 16.07
C ILE A 52 -12.84 -9.64 16.61
N ALA A 53 -13.74 -8.87 15.97
CA ALA A 53 -15.13 -8.78 16.40
C ALA A 53 -15.86 -10.13 16.32
N ILE A 54 -15.67 -10.89 15.24
CA ILE A 54 -16.21 -12.25 15.09
C ILE A 54 -15.65 -13.17 16.18
N ALA A 55 -14.34 -13.13 16.44
CA ALA A 55 -13.70 -13.96 17.46
C ALA A 55 -14.18 -13.65 18.89
N LEU A 56 -14.51 -12.40 19.19
CA LEU A 56 -14.99 -11.97 20.51
C LEU A 56 -16.49 -12.21 20.71
N ASN A 57 -17.30 -12.04 19.67
CA ASN A 57 -18.76 -12.06 19.80
C ASN A 57 -19.39 -13.40 19.44
N GLY A 58 -18.67 -14.31 18.78
CA GLY A 58 -19.23 -15.54 18.22
C GLY A 58 -20.08 -15.27 16.99
N SER A 59 -19.96 -16.13 15.98
CA SER A 59 -20.69 -16.06 14.70
C SER A 59 -22.20 -16.03 14.85
#